data_AF-A0A2U3AJT1-F1
#
_entry.id   AF-A0A2U3AJT1-F1
#
_cell.length_a   1.000
_cell.length_b   1.000
_cell.length_c   1.000
_cell.angle_alpha   90.00
_cell.angle_beta   90.00
_cell.angle_gamma   90.00
#
_symmetry.space_group_name_H-M   'P 1'
#
loop_
_entity.id
_entity.type
_entity.pdbx_description
1 polymer ?
#
loop_
_entity_poly.entity_id
_entity_poly.type
_entity_poly.pdbx_seq_one_letter_code
_entity_poly.pdbx_strand_id
1 'polypeptide(L)'
;MGQDILAELADGARTSLFIGLVTAILATSIGAFIGITAGYMGGLFETLAMRTIDIVLTLPFLPLMIVVAVYMGQSTWTAIFVITLVMWAGKARQIRAQTLTIKSLGPVQAAKAMGANHPYIFKKHILPGVFPLLIPQFVAAVNAAILLESSLSFLGLGNPLMKSWGSILYYANNRSAFLTDSWAWWIVPPGVCIVAVVLAFSFIGYYLEEKVNPRLSSYTVRKRTMKKERILPRQDDGNILSLEDVTIAYHHKEAVKNVSFTVEKGKVLGIVGESGSGKTTLATAINAQLSGSAAILSGAIYFNGENMASYSEEKIRSMHGREIGYIAQAAMNALNPVVKIKDQLKEAMTEHYKMSPVEINTRIVEVLHQVGLASRWQNAYPHELSGGMKQRVVIAIGIINKPQFVIADEPTTGLDVMVQVEIIELLQQLQQELQMSMIFISHDLPAVLRITDELIIMKYGYIVDRGPSNRIAKYSQHPYTRRLVDAIPTLPKPLLEEVLK
;
A
#
# COMPACT_ATOMS: atom_id res chain seq x y z
N MET A 1 -47.61 4.01 -41.71
CA MET A 1 -47.03 5.17 -40.99
C MET A 1 -45.66 4.76 -40.49
N GLY A 2 -44.58 5.41 -40.94
CA GLY A 2 -43.24 5.12 -40.44
C GLY A 2 -43.09 5.63 -39.00
N GLN A 3 -42.42 4.87 -38.15
CA GLN A 3 -42.03 5.33 -36.82
C GLN A 3 -40.61 5.85 -36.88
N ASP A 4 -40.37 7.03 -36.28
CA ASP A 4 -39.03 7.60 -36.15
C ASP A 4 -38.31 6.93 -34.98
N ILE A 5 -37.48 5.93 -35.30
CA ILE A 5 -36.72 5.14 -34.33
C ILE A 5 -35.76 6.03 -33.54
N LEU A 6 -35.21 7.09 -34.14
CA LEU A 6 -34.25 7.98 -33.48
C LEU A 6 -34.94 8.82 -32.41
N ALA A 7 -36.12 9.37 -32.72
CA ALA A 7 -36.95 10.08 -31.75
C ALA A 7 -37.39 9.16 -30.59
N GLU A 8 -37.73 7.91 -30.88
CA GLU A 8 -38.09 6.92 -29.85
C GLU A 8 -36.89 6.54 -28.96
N LEU A 9 -35.70 6.40 -29.54
CA LEU A 9 -34.47 6.13 -28.77
C LEU A 9 -34.12 7.29 -27.84
N ALA A 10 -34.27 8.53 -28.31
CA ALA A 10 -34.00 9.73 -27.53
C ALA A 10 -34.99 9.91 -26.37
N ASP A 11 -36.29 9.68 -26.63
CA ASP A 11 -37.31 9.72 -25.58
C ASP A 11 -37.15 8.57 -24.58
N GLY A 12 -36.83 7.37 -25.09
CA GLY A 12 -36.51 6.19 -24.29
C GLY A 12 -35.33 6.40 -23.34
N ALA A 13 -34.30 7.12 -23.79
CA ALA A 13 -33.12 7.43 -23.00
C ALA A 13 -33.48 8.23 -21.74
N ARG A 14 -34.40 9.20 -21.87
CA ARG A 14 -34.83 10.06 -20.76
C ARG A 14 -35.44 9.22 -19.63
N THR A 15 -36.34 8.30 -19.97
CA THR A 15 -37.02 7.44 -18.99
C THR A 15 -36.05 6.46 -18.32
N SER A 16 -35.24 5.75 -19.10
CA SER A 16 -34.29 4.76 -18.57
C SER A 16 -33.21 5.41 -17.69
N LEU A 17 -32.68 6.58 -18.11
CA LEU A 17 -31.72 7.33 -17.30
C LEU A 17 -32.34 7.89 -16.02
N PHE A 18 -33.56 8.41 -16.09
CA PHE A 18 -34.25 8.94 -14.91
C PHE A 18 -34.47 7.85 -13.86
N ILE A 19 -35.03 6.69 -14.25
CA ILE A 19 -35.25 5.56 -13.35
C ILE A 19 -33.91 5.06 -12.78
N GLY A 20 -32.90 4.87 -13.64
CA GLY A 20 -31.58 4.39 -13.25
C GLY A 20 -30.89 5.29 -12.22
N LEU A 21 -30.85 6.60 -12.48
CA LEU A 21 -30.20 7.58 -11.59
C LEU A 21 -30.94 7.73 -10.26
N VAL A 22 -32.27 7.91 -10.28
CA VAL A 22 -33.04 8.09 -9.05
C VAL A 22 -32.93 6.85 -8.16
N THR A 23 -33.05 5.66 -8.76
CA THR A 23 -32.91 4.40 -8.02
C THR A 23 -31.50 4.26 -7.44
N ALA A 24 -30.45 4.57 -8.21
CA ALA A 24 -29.09 4.50 -7.73
C ALA A 24 -28.81 5.45 -6.56
N ILE A 25 -29.35 6.67 -6.60
CA ILE A 25 -29.25 7.65 -5.50
C ILE A 25 -29.92 7.09 -4.25
N LEU A 26 -31.16 6.62 -4.37
CA LEU A 26 -31.92 6.09 -3.23
C LEU A 26 -31.26 4.85 -2.63
N ALA A 27 -30.95 3.85 -3.47
CA ALA A 27 -30.34 2.60 -3.03
C ALA A 27 -28.97 2.81 -2.38
N THR A 28 -28.14 3.70 -2.93
CA THR A 28 -26.82 4.00 -2.37
C THR A 28 -26.94 4.82 -1.08
N SER A 29 -27.87 5.77 -1.00
CA SER A 29 -28.07 6.60 0.21
C SER A 29 -28.60 5.77 1.38
N ILE A 30 -29.62 4.94 1.13
CA ILE A 30 -30.16 4.01 2.13
C ILE A 30 -29.10 3.00 2.55
N GLY A 31 -28.42 2.41 1.56
CA GLY A 31 -27.33 1.46 1.80
C GLY A 31 -26.19 2.06 2.62
N ALA A 32 -25.76 3.28 2.31
CA ALA A 32 -24.71 3.98 3.04
C ALA A 32 -25.14 4.29 4.47
N PHE A 33 -26.35 4.81 4.67
CA PHE A 33 -26.85 5.11 6.00
C PHE A 33 -26.89 3.86 6.89
N ILE A 34 -27.51 2.77 6.42
CA ILE A 34 -27.63 1.53 7.18
C ILE A 34 -26.27 0.85 7.36
N GLY A 35 -25.45 0.80 6.31
CA GLY A 35 -24.14 0.14 6.35
C GLY A 35 -23.16 0.82 7.32
N ILE A 36 -23.07 2.15 7.28
CA ILE A 36 -22.20 2.92 8.17
C ILE A 36 -22.69 2.82 9.61
N THR A 37 -23.99 2.98 9.86
CA THR A 37 -24.55 2.91 11.22
C THR A 37 -24.40 1.52 11.83
N ALA A 38 -24.70 0.45 11.08
CA ALA A 38 -24.54 -0.92 11.53
C ALA A 38 -23.08 -1.27 11.83
N GLY A 39 -22.15 -0.92 10.93
CA GLY A 39 -20.72 -1.18 11.15
C GLY A 39 -20.12 -0.37 12.31
N TYR A 40 -20.63 0.84 12.55
CA TYR A 40 -20.14 1.69 13.62
C TYR A 40 -20.69 1.30 15.00
N MET A 41 -22.02 1.23 15.15
CA MET A 41 -22.67 1.03 16.46
C MET A 41 -22.49 -0.40 16.97
N GLY A 42 -22.52 -1.39 16.09
CA GLY A 42 -22.43 -2.81 16.46
C GLY A 42 -23.63 -3.31 17.27
N GLY A 43 -23.50 -4.51 17.84
CA GLY A 43 -24.44 -5.06 18.83
C GLY A 43 -25.79 -5.49 18.25
N LEU A 44 -26.88 -5.21 18.99
CA LEU A 44 -28.24 -5.63 18.62
C LEU A 44 -28.71 -5.00 17.30
N PHE A 45 -28.42 -3.71 17.11
CA PHE A 45 -28.79 -2.99 15.90
C PHE A 45 -28.12 -3.59 14.66
N GLU A 46 -26.82 -3.87 14.74
CA GLU A 46 -26.08 -4.54 13.67
C GLU A 46 -26.67 -5.92 13.37
N THR A 47 -26.97 -6.70 14.41
CA THR A 47 -27.56 -8.03 14.25
C THR A 47 -28.90 -7.95 13.52
N LEU A 48 -29.80 -7.06 13.97
CA LEU A 48 -31.12 -6.89 13.37
C LEU A 48 -31.00 -6.41 11.92
N ALA A 49 -30.19 -5.37 11.66
CA ALA A 49 -29.98 -4.83 10.33
C ALA A 49 -29.43 -5.90 9.36
N MET A 50 -28.49 -6.73 9.81
CA MET A 50 -27.94 -7.80 8.99
C MET A 50 -28.96 -8.90 8.70
N ARG A 51 -29.82 -9.25 9.66
CA ARG A 51 -30.92 -10.21 9.40
C ARG A 51 -31.92 -9.67 8.40
N THR A 52 -32.28 -8.39 8.48
CA THR A 52 -33.14 -7.74 7.49
C THR A 52 -32.48 -7.74 6.10
N ILE A 53 -31.19 -7.42 6.02
CA ILE A 53 -30.42 -7.47 4.77
C ILE A 53 -30.40 -8.89 4.19
N ASP A 54 -30.18 -9.90 5.03
CA ASP A 54 -30.17 -11.30 4.60
C ASP A 54 -31.52 -11.71 4.02
N ILE A 55 -32.63 -11.34 4.67
CA ILE A 55 -33.99 -11.59 4.17
C ILE A 55 -34.19 -10.93 2.80
N VAL A 56 -33.88 -9.63 2.67
CA VAL A 56 -34.08 -8.90 1.41
C VAL A 56 -33.27 -9.51 0.26
N LEU A 57 -32.03 -9.93 0.53
CA LEU A 57 -31.16 -10.54 -0.49
C LEU A 57 -31.59 -11.95 -0.90
N THR A 58 -32.43 -12.62 -0.10
CA THR A 58 -33.03 -13.91 -0.47
C THR A 58 -34.31 -13.78 -1.28
N LEU A 59 -34.89 -12.57 -1.37
CA LEU A 59 -36.13 -12.36 -2.13
C LEU A 59 -35.86 -12.52 -3.64
N PRO A 60 -36.64 -13.35 -4.35
CA PRO A 60 -36.50 -13.48 -5.79
C PRO A 60 -37.05 -12.21 -6.46
N PHE A 61 -36.15 -11.44 -7.09
CA PHE A 61 -36.46 -10.11 -7.64
C PHE A 61 -37.62 -10.11 -8.64
N LEU A 62 -37.61 -11.01 -9.64
CA LEU A 62 -38.66 -11.03 -10.68
C LEU A 62 -40.05 -11.38 -10.13
N PRO A 63 -40.22 -12.46 -9.34
CA PRO A 63 -41.50 -12.74 -8.68
C PRO A 63 -41.98 -11.58 -7.81
N LEU A 64 -41.10 -10.95 -7.04
CA LEU A 64 -41.44 -9.78 -6.22
C LEU A 64 -41.96 -8.63 -7.08
N MET A 65 -41.28 -8.34 -8.20
CA MET A 65 -41.69 -7.30 -9.14
C MET A 65 -43.07 -7.57 -9.75
N ILE A 66 -43.37 -8.81 -10.12
CA ILE A 66 -44.68 -9.20 -10.67
C ILE A 66 -45.77 -8.95 -9.62
N VAL A 67 -45.57 -9.42 -8.38
CA VAL A 67 -46.53 -9.24 -7.30
C VAL A 67 -46.76 -7.74 -7.04
N VAL A 68 -45.70 -6.94 -6.93
CA VAL A 68 -45.83 -5.51 -6.69
C VAL A 68 -46.52 -4.80 -7.86
N ALA A 69 -46.21 -5.17 -9.11
CA ALA A 69 -46.86 -4.61 -10.29
C ALA A 69 -48.38 -4.88 -10.32
N VAL A 70 -48.83 -6.04 -9.82
CA VAL A 70 -50.26 -6.37 -9.72
C VAL A 70 -50.97 -5.50 -8.68
N TYR A 71 -50.35 -5.25 -7.52
CA TYR A 71 -50.99 -4.49 -6.44
C TYR A 71 -50.83 -2.98 -6.55
N MET A 72 -49.66 -2.49 -6.95
CA MET A 72 -49.34 -1.06 -7.03
C MET A 72 -49.47 -0.49 -8.45
N GLY A 73 -49.70 -1.35 -9.45
CA GLY A 73 -49.76 -0.97 -10.85
C GLY A 73 -48.38 -0.82 -11.51
N GLN A 74 -48.40 -0.77 -12.85
CA GLN A 74 -47.20 -0.56 -13.66
C GLN A 74 -46.92 0.94 -13.82
N SER A 75 -46.06 1.48 -12.97
CA SER A 75 -45.67 2.90 -13.02
C SER A 75 -44.15 3.05 -12.85
N THR A 76 -43.65 4.20 -13.26
CA THR A 76 -42.24 4.56 -13.09
C THR A 76 -41.83 4.59 -11.62
N TRP A 77 -42.75 5.03 -10.74
CA TRP A 77 -42.50 5.05 -9.30
C TRP A 77 -42.51 3.66 -8.68
N THR A 78 -43.34 2.74 -9.18
CA THR A 78 -43.33 1.35 -8.68
C THR A 78 -42.06 0.64 -9.11
N ALA A 79 -41.57 0.86 -10.34
CA ALA A 79 -40.27 0.38 -10.77
C ALA A 79 -39.12 0.91 -9.89
N ILE A 80 -39.04 2.25 -9.68
CA ILE A 80 -38.02 2.86 -8.82
C ILE A 80 -38.06 2.26 -7.40
N PHE A 81 -39.26 2.12 -6.83
CA PHE A 81 -39.44 1.58 -5.48
C PHE A 81 -38.91 0.15 -5.35
N VAL A 82 -39.33 -0.76 -6.22
CA VAL A 82 -38.96 -2.17 -6.10
C VAL A 82 -37.49 -2.41 -6.43
N ILE A 83 -36.96 -1.74 -7.46
CA ILE A 83 -35.53 -1.81 -7.78
C ILE A 83 -34.71 -1.28 -6.59
N THR A 84 -35.12 -0.15 -5.99
CA THR A 84 -34.46 0.39 -4.79
C THR A 84 -34.52 -0.59 -3.63
N LEU A 85 -35.69 -1.17 -3.36
CA LEU A 85 -35.96 -2.12 -2.27
C LEU A 85 -35.03 -3.33 -2.28
N VAL A 86 -34.65 -3.81 -3.47
CA VAL A 86 -33.76 -4.97 -3.59
C VAL A 86 -32.28 -4.55 -3.59
N MET A 87 -31.96 -3.41 -4.20
CA MET A 87 -30.56 -2.98 -4.37
C MET A 87 -29.90 -2.43 -3.10
N TRP A 88 -30.66 -1.77 -2.22
CA TRP A 88 -30.06 -1.10 -1.04
C TRP A 88 -29.36 -2.09 -0.10
N ALA A 89 -29.88 -3.31 0.04
CA ALA A 89 -29.39 -4.30 0.99
C ALA A 89 -27.97 -4.77 0.67
N GLY A 90 -27.68 -5.01 -0.61
CA GLY A 90 -26.34 -5.35 -1.08
C GLY A 90 -25.33 -4.22 -0.81
N LYS A 91 -25.75 -2.97 -1.05
CA LYS A 91 -24.93 -1.78 -0.78
C LYS A 91 -24.66 -1.60 0.71
N ALA A 92 -25.67 -1.79 1.56
CA ALA A 92 -25.52 -1.76 3.01
C ALA A 92 -24.50 -2.78 3.52
N ARG A 93 -24.57 -4.02 3.03
CA ARG A 93 -23.63 -5.09 3.40
C ARG A 93 -22.18 -4.73 3.05
N GLN A 94 -21.95 -4.24 1.83
CA GLN A 94 -20.61 -3.88 1.36
C GLN A 94 -20.04 -2.68 2.15
N ILE A 95 -20.84 -1.65 2.37
CA ILE A 95 -20.42 -0.45 3.12
C ILE A 95 -20.16 -0.77 4.60
N ARG A 96 -20.95 -1.66 5.20
CA ARG A 96 -20.72 -2.14 6.58
C ARG A 96 -19.36 -2.83 6.70
N ALA A 97 -19.02 -3.73 5.78
CA ALA A 97 -17.73 -4.41 5.80
C ALA A 97 -16.55 -3.41 5.79
N GLN A 98 -16.63 -2.38 4.94
CA GLN A 98 -15.62 -1.31 4.86
C GLN A 98 -15.58 -0.45 6.12
N THR A 99 -16.75 -0.15 6.70
CA THR A 99 -16.86 0.60 7.95
C THR A 99 -16.16 -0.13 9.10
N LEU A 100 -16.28 -1.46 9.17
CA LEU A 100 -15.58 -2.27 10.16
C LEU A 100 -14.05 -2.21 9.99
N THR A 101 -13.56 -2.26 8.75
CA THR A 101 -12.13 -2.12 8.45
C THR A 101 -11.59 -0.76 8.87
N ILE A 102 -12.35 0.32 8.66
CA ILE A 102 -11.93 1.67 9.08
C ILE A 102 -11.98 1.81 10.60
N LYS A 103 -13.00 1.22 11.25
CA LYS A 103 -13.16 1.22 12.70
C LYS A 103 -12.01 0.48 13.42
N SER A 104 -11.38 -0.51 12.79
CA SER A 104 -10.24 -1.24 13.36
C SER A 104 -8.88 -0.53 13.18
N LEU A 105 -8.83 0.62 12.50
CA LEU A 105 -7.58 1.37 12.31
C LEU A 105 -7.05 1.96 13.62
N GLY A 106 -5.72 1.94 13.78
CA GLY A 106 -5.02 2.46 14.97
C GLY A 106 -5.41 3.89 15.39
N PRO A 107 -5.55 4.87 14.48
CA PRO A 107 -5.99 6.23 14.84
C PRO A 107 -7.40 6.29 15.46
N VAL A 108 -8.31 5.40 15.03
CA VAL A 108 -9.68 5.34 15.57
C VAL A 108 -9.68 4.70 16.95
N GLN A 109 -8.90 3.64 17.14
CA GLN A 109 -8.71 3.00 18.45
C GLN A 109 -8.06 3.95 19.45
N ALA A 110 -7.04 4.70 19.02
CA ALA A 110 -6.40 5.73 19.84
C ALA A 110 -7.37 6.84 20.24
N ALA A 111 -8.18 7.36 19.31
CA ALA A 111 -9.20 8.37 19.62
C ALA A 111 -10.21 7.86 20.66
N LYS A 112 -10.62 6.59 20.55
CA LYS A 112 -11.52 5.95 21.52
C LYS A 112 -10.85 5.77 22.89
N ALA A 113 -9.59 5.35 22.93
CA ALA A 113 -8.82 5.20 24.16
C ALA A 113 -8.58 6.55 24.88
N MET A 114 -8.46 7.63 24.11
CA MET A 114 -8.38 9.02 24.63
C MET A 114 -9.74 9.58 25.08
N GLY A 115 -10.82 8.78 25.08
CA GLY A 115 -12.14 9.19 25.56
C GLY A 115 -12.92 10.09 24.58
N ALA A 116 -12.57 10.10 23.30
CA ALA A 116 -13.32 10.90 22.32
C ALA A 116 -14.78 10.40 22.18
N ASN A 117 -15.71 11.35 22.07
CA ASN A 117 -17.14 11.02 21.97
C ASN A 117 -17.49 10.36 20.61
N HIS A 118 -18.59 9.59 20.61
CA HIS A 118 -19.04 8.87 19.42
C HIS A 118 -19.28 9.77 18.18
N PRO A 119 -19.96 10.94 18.30
CA PRO A 119 -20.18 11.82 17.16
C PRO A 119 -18.89 12.37 16.55
N TYR A 120 -17.88 12.67 17.37
CA TYR A 120 -16.58 13.13 16.90
C TYR A 120 -15.86 12.04 16.11
N ILE A 121 -15.79 10.81 16.66
CA ILE A 121 -15.16 9.68 15.97
C ILE A 121 -15.87 9.41 14.64
N PHE A 122 -17.19 9.43 14.64
CA PHE A 122 -18.01 9.22 13.45
C PHE A 122 -17.72 10.26 12.37
N LYS A 123 -17.81 11.56 12.69
CA LYS A 123 -17.63 12.65 11.71
C LYS A 123 -16.18 12.80 11.25
N LYS A 124 -15.20 12.60 12.13
CA LYS A 124 -13.79 12.88 11.84
C LYS A 124 -13.04 11.70 11.26
N HIS A 125 -13.41 10.47 11.60
CA HIS A 125 -12.67 9.29 11.19
C HIS A 125 -13.47 8.32 10.32
N ILE A 126 -14.74 8.06 10.64
CA ILE A 126 -15.54 7.06 9.91
C ILE A 126 -16.07 7.64 8.60
N LEU A 127 -16.80 8.75 8.65
CA LEU A 127 -17.46 9.33 7.48
C LEU A 127 -16.45 9.70 6.36
N PRO A 128 -15.31 10.35 6.63
CA PRO A 128 -14.33 10.67 5.61
C PRO A 128 -13.62 9.44 5.05
N GLY A 129 -13.50 8.36 5.83
CA GLY A 129 -12.89 7.11 5.38
C GLY A 129 -13.82 6.32 4.45
N VAL A 130 -15.14 6.34 4.71
CA VAL A 130 -16.13 5.62 3.90
C VAL A 130 -16.54 6.41 2.65
N PHE A 131 -16.53 7.75 2.71
CA PHE A 131 -17.03 8.60 1.63
C PHE A 131 -16.41 8.31 0.24
N PRO A 132 -15.08 8.12 0.08
CA PRO A 132 -14.49 7.73 -1.20
C PRO A 132 -15.05 6.43 -1.79
N LEU A 133 -15.49 5.51 -0.93
CA LEU A 133 -16.04 4.22 -1.32
C LEU A 133 -17.50 4.31 -1.78
N LEU A 134 -18.20 5.42 -1.48
CA LEU A 134 -19.59 5.60 -1.93
C LEU A 134 -19.69 5.87 -3.43
N ILE A 135 -18.65 6.44 -4.03
CA ILE A 135 -18.60 6.78 -5.46
C ILE A 135 -18.65 5.52 -6.34
N PRO A 136 -17.74 4.54 -6.21
CA PRO A 136 -17.83 3.31 -7.01
C PRO A 136 -19.12 2.53 -6.72
N GLN A 137 -19.64 2.61 -5.49
CA GLN A 137 -20.89 1.99 -5.11
C GLN A 137 -22.10 2.60 -5.82
N PHE A 138 -22.12 3.93 -5.93
CA PHE A 138 -23.12 4.68 -6.67
C PHE A 138 -23.08 4.35 -8.16
N VAL A 139 -21.89 4.36 -8.78
CA VAL A 139 -21.71 4.04 -10.20
C VAL A 139 -22.18 2.62 -10.51
N ALA A 140 -21.79 1.65 -9.70
CA ALA A 140 -22.27 0.27 -9.83
C ALA A 140 -23.79 0.16 -9.63
N ALA A 141 -24.39 1.02 -8.78
CA ALA A 141 -25.84 1.09 -8.63
C ALA A 141 -26.53 1.68 -9.86
N VAL A 142 -25.97 2.72 -10.49
CA VAL A 142 -26.51 3.27 -11.76
C VAL A 142 -26.52 2.19 -12.84
N ASN A 143 -25.39 1.50 -13.02
CA ASN A 143 -25.25 0.44 -14.02
C ASN A 143 -26.28 -0.68 -13.81
N ALA A 144 -26.38 -1.18 -12.58
CA ALA A 144 -27.32 -2.25 -12.26
C ALA A 144 -28.78 -1.79 -12.40
N ALA A 145 -29.12 -0.56 -11.99
CA ALA A 145 -30.47 -0.03 -12.07
C ALA A 145 -30.94 0.15 -13.52
N ILE A 146 -30.09 0.65 -14.42
CA ILE A 146 -30.42 0.79 -15.85
C ILE A 146 -30.67 -0.58 -16.49
N LEU A 147 -29.81 -1.56 -16.19
CA LEU A 147 -29.97 -2.93 -16.70
C LEU A 147 -31.24 -3.60 -16.17
N LEU A 148 -31.53 -3.45 -14.88
CA LEU A 148 -32.74 -4.00 -14.26
C LEU A 148 -34.01 -3.33 -14.79
N GLU A 149 -34.03 -2.01 -14.94
CA GLU A 149 -35.15 -1.27 -15.56
C GLU A 149 -35.39 -1.76 -16.99
N SER A 150 -34.33 -1.84 -17.80
CA SER A 150 -34.44 -2.30 -19.19
C SER A 150 -34.97 -3.73 -19.27
N SER A 151 -34.53 -4.60 -18.35
CA SER A 151 -34.98 -5.99 -18.26
C SER A 151 -36.45 -6.10 -17.83
N LEU A 152 -36.87 -5.32 -16.83
CA LEU A 152 -38.25 -5.28 -16.36
C LEU A 152 -39.19 -4.74 -17.43
N SER A 153 -38.79 -3.65 -18.09
CA SER A 153 -39.60 -3.07 -19.15
C SER A 153 -39.65 -3.97 -20.39
N PHE A 154 -38.58 -4.73 -20.67
CA PHE A 154 -38.59 -5.77 -21.70
C PHE A 154 -39.57 -6.91 -21.38
N LEU A 155 -39.74 -7.26 -20.10
CA LEU A 155 -40.72 -8.25 -19.64
C LEU A 155 -42.16 -7.70 -19.58
N GLY A 156 -42.39 -6.44 -19.99
CA GLY A 156 -43.70 -5.81 -19.94
C GLY A 156 -44.15 -5.41 -18.52
N LEU A 157 -43.22 -5.29 -17.58
CA LEU A 157 -43.47 -4.83 -16.20
C LEU A 157 -43.13 -3.34 -15.99
N GLY A 158 -42.67 -2.66 -17.04
CA GLY A 158 -42.42 -1.22 -17.05
C GLY A 158 -43.70 -0.39 -17.23
N ASN A 159 -43.58 0.93 -17.14
CA ASN A 159 -44.71 1.84 -17.37
C ASN A 159 -45.15 1.78 -18.85
N PRO A 160 -46.37 1.33 -19.18
CA PRO A 160 -46.81 1.19 -20.57
C PRO A 160 -47.05 2.53 -21.28
N LEU A 161 -47.16 3.64 -20.54
CA LEU A 161 -47.43 4.98 -21.08
C LEU A 161 -46.15 5.75 -21.44
N MET A 162 -44.98 5.27 -21.00
CA MET A 162 -43.71 5.93 -21.27
C MET A 162 -42.78 5.01 -22.04
N LYS A 163 -42.10 5.55 -23.05
CA LYS A 163 -41.08 4.81 -23.77
C LYS A 163 -39.81 4.80 -22.92
N SER A 164 -39.26 3.61 -22.72
CA SER A 164 -37.91 3.33 -22.22
C SER A 164 -37.17 2.40 -23.19
N TRP A 165 -35.85 2.28 -23.09
CA TRP A 165 -35.11 1.36 -23.97
C TRP A 165 -35.58 -0.09 -23.84
N GLY A 166 -35.92 -0.54 -22.62
CA GLY A 166 -36.52 -1.86 -22.42
C GLY A 166 -37.90 -2.00 -23.07
N SER A 167 -38.75 -0.97 -23.01
CA SER A 167 -40.06 -0.99 -23.67
C SER A 167 -39.96 -1.06 -25.20
N ILE A 168 -38.95 -0.43 -25.80
CA ILE A 168 -38.69 -0.49 -27.25
C ILE A 168 -38.35 -1.93 -27.63
N LEU A 169 -37.51 -2.60 -26.83
CA LEU A 169 -37.19 -4.02 -27.01
C LEU A 169 -38.43 -4.92 -26.83
N TYR A 170 -39.30 -4.61 -25.86
CA TYR A 170 -40.56 -5.33 -25.65
C TYR A 170 -41.48 -5.25 -26.89
N TYR A 171 -41.71 -4.04 -27.40
CA TYR A 171 -42.54 -3.85 -28.60
C TYR A 171 -41.91 -4.44 -29.86
N ALA A 172 -40.57 -4.40 -29.99
CA ALA A 172 -39.85 -5.06 -31.07
C ALA A 172 -40.06 -6.58 -31.05
N ASN A 173 -39.97 -7.19 -29.86
CA ASN A 173 -40.22 -8.62 -29.69
C ASN A 173 -41.68 -9.00 -30.00
N ASN A 174 -42.64 -8.24 -29.47
CA ASN A 174 -44.07 -8.49 -29.68
C ASN A 174 -44.53 -8.29 -31.13
N ARG A 175 -43.82 -7.46 -31.91
CA ARG A 175 -44.09 -7.25 -33.33
C ARG A 175 -43.36 -8.25 -34.24
N SER A 176 -42.76 -9.30 -33.67
CA SER A 176 -42.00 -10.31 -34.42
C SER A 176 -40.88 -9.71 -35.26
N ALA A 177 -40.17 -8.69 -34.75
CA ALA A 177 -39.04 -8.08 -35.44
C ALA A 177 -37.94 -9.10 -35.80
N PHE A 178 -37.83 -10.17 -35.01
CA PHE A 178 -36.93 -11.31 -35.28
C PHE A 178 -37.27 -12.10 -36.54
N LEU A 179 -38.54 -12.14 -36.94
CA LEU A 179 -39.02 -12.92 -38.09
C LEU A 179 -39.11 -12.09 -39.38
N THR A 180 -38.88 -10.78 -39.31
CA THR A 180 -39.17 -9.81 -40.38
C THR A 180 -37.94 -9.05 -40.87
N ASP A 181 -36.72 -9.59 -40.66
CA ASP A 181 -35.41 -8.98 -40.97
C ASP A 181 -35.20 -7.55 -40.45
N SER A 182 -36.10 -7.06 -39.59
CA SER A 182 -36.12 -5.70 -39.04
C SER A 182 -35.45 -5.62 -37.65
N TRP A 183 -34.98 -6.76 -37.13
CA TRP A 183 -34.34 -6.88 -35.82
C TRP A 183 -33.12 -5.97 -35.67
N ALA A 184 -32.36 -5.76 -36.75
CA ALA A 184 -31.17 -4.90 -36.76
C ALA A 184 -31.49 -3.45 -36.39
N TRP A 185 -32.68 -2.95 -36.73
CA TRP A 185 -33.07 -1.56 -36.50
C TRP A 185 -33.84 -1.35 -35.19
N TRP A 186 -34.49 -2.39 -34.68
CA TRP A 186 -35.31 -2.29 -33.47
C TRP A 186 -34.63 -2.80 -32.20
N ILE A 187 -33.67 -3.72 -32.31
CA ILE A 187 -33.03 -4.36 -31.14
C ILE A 187 -31.61 -3.83 -30.91
N VAL A 188 -30.82 -3.68 -31.99
CA VAL A 188 -29.42 -3.26 -31.87
C VAL A 188 -29.30 -1.84 -31.31
N PRO A 189 -30.06 -0.82 -31.78
CA PRO A 189 -29.85 0.55 -31.32
C PRO A 189 -30.14 0.76 -29.82
N PRO A 190 -31.28 0.29 -29.23
CA PRO A 190 -31.48 0.39 -27.79
C PRO A 190 -30.39 -0.35 -26.99
N GLY A 191 -29.96 -1.52 -27.47
CA GLY A 191 -28.87 -2.29 -26.85
C GLY A 191 -27.54 -1.52 -26.84
N VAL A 192 -27.17 -0.91 -27.96
CA VAL A 192 -25.96 -0.07 -28.07
C VAL A 192 -26.06 1.15 -27.16
N CYS A 193 -27.23 1.80 -27.08
CA CYS A 193 -27.45 2.91 -26.16
C CYS A 193 -27.28 2.51 -24.68
N ILE A 194 -27.85 1.37 -24.28
CA ILE A 194 -27.68 0.83 -22.92
C ILE A 194 -26.19 0.58 -22.63
N VAL A 195 -25.48 -0.12 -23.53
CA VAL A 195 -24.05 -0.42 -23.36
C VAL A 195 -23.21 0.85 -23.29
N ALA A 196 -23.43 1.79 -24.22
CA ALA A 196 -22.69 3.04 -24.27
C ALA A 196 -22.87 3.87 -22.99
N VAL A 197 -24.09 3.96 -22.46
CA VAL A 197 -24.36 4.69 -21.22
C VAL A 197 -23.78 3.98 -20.00
N VAL A 198 -23.92 2.66 -19.88
CA VAL A 198 -23.33 1.89 -18.78
C VAL A 198 -21.80 2.01 -18.78
N LEU A 199 -21.17 1.98 -19.95
CA LEU A 199 -19.73 2.19 -20.07
C LEU A 199 -19.33 3.63 -19.73
N ALA A 200 -20.08 4.63 -20.20
CA ALA A 200 -19.82 6.03 -19.89
C ALA A 200 -19.88 6.30 -18.38
N PHE A 201 -20.90 5.79 -17.68
CA PHE A 201 -20.99 5.89 -16.21
C PHE A 201 -19.85 5.14 -15.52
N SER A 202 -19.44 3.98 -16.03
CA SER A 202 -18.30 3.23 -15.49
C SER A 202 -17.00 4.02 -15.60
N PHE A 203 -16.70 4.62 -16.75
CA PHE A 203 -15.51 5.45 -16.94
C PHE A 203 -15.53 6.72 -16.08
N ILE A 204 -16.67 7.42 -16.01
CA ILE A 204 -16.85 8.56 -15.11
C ILE A 204 -16.62 8.14 -13.66
N GLY A 205 -17.12 6.96 -13.29
CA GLY A 205 -16.93 6.38 -11.97
C GLY A 205 -15.47 6.13 -11.62
N TYR A 206 -14.73 5.47 -12.50
CA TYR A 206 -13.30 5.22 -12.31
C TYR A 206 -12.51 6.52 -12.17
N TYR A 207 -12.81 7.52 -13.01
CA TYR A 207 -12.16 8.83 -12.92
C TYR A 207 -12.45 9.55 -11.60
N LEU A 208 -13.70 9.51 -11.13
CA LEU A 208 -14.07 10.10 -9.83
C LEU A 208 -13.45 9.33 -8.66
N GLU A 209 -13.40 8.00 -8.74
CA GLU A 209 -12.77 7.16 -7.72
C GLU A 209 -11.27 7.46 -7.61
N GLU A 210 -10.56 7.60 -8.73
CA GLU A 210 -9.14 7.96 -8.76
C GLU A 210 -8.88 9.33 -8.11
N LYS A 211 -9.73 10.32 -8.40
CA LYS A 211 -9.60 11.67 -7.81
C LYS A 211 -9.85 11.71 -6.31
N VAL A 212 -10.78 10.89 -5.82
CA VAL A 212 -11.22 10.94 -4.42
C VAL A 212 -10.44 9.95 -3.54
N ASN A 213 -9.81 8.93 -4.14
CA ASN A 213 -8.99 7.97 -3.44
C ASN A 213 -7.48 8.25 -3.64
N PRO A 214 -6.82 8.98 -2.72
CA PRO A 214 -5.39 9.30 -2.82
C PRO A 214 -4.48 8.06 -2.78
N ARG A 215 -4.99 6.87 -2.43
CA ARG A 215 -4.24 5.60 -2.49
C ARG A 215 -4.21 4.99 -3.88
N LEU A 216 -5.20 5.28 -4.74
CA LEU A 216 -5.30 4.78 -6.11
C LEU A 216 -4.68 5.72 -7.14
N SER A 217 -4.37 6.95 -6.76
CA SER A 217 -3.40 7.77 -7.46
C SER A 217 -2.03 7.10 -7.35
N SER A 218 -1.82 6.02 -8.12
CA SER A 218 -0.50 5.60 -8.53
C SER A 218 0.15 6.83 -9.14
N TYR A 219 1.03 7.38 -8.32
CA TYR A 219 1.79 8.58 -8.51
C TYR A 219 2.43 8.54 -9.90
N THR A 220 1.78 9.13 -10.91
CA THR A 220 2.52 9.62 -12.06
C THR A 220 3.26 10.80 -11.50
N VAL A 221 4.45 10.57 -10.95
CA VAL A 221 5.40 11.65 -10.70
C VAL A 221 5.48 12.34 -12.05
N ARG A 222 4.87 13.52 -12.18
CA ARG A 222 5.34 14.44 -13.19
C ARG A 222 6.77 14.67 -12.74
N LYS A 223 7.73 13.94 -13.33
CA LYS A 223 9.17 14.05 -13.07
C LYS A 223 9.42 15.55 -13.11
N ARG A 224 9.46 16.19 -11.96
CA ARG A 224 9.91 17.56 -11.88
C ARG A 224 11.37 17.36 -12.19
N THR A 225 11.71 17.60 -13.46
CA THR A 225 13.06 17.47 -13.96
C THR A 225 13.86 18.35 -13.02
N MET A 226 14.56 17.74 -12.07
CA MET A 226 15.57 18.43 -11.30
C MET A 226 16.39 19.12 -12.36
N LYS A 227 16.43 20.45 -12.29
CA LYS A 227 17.18 21.26 -13.26
C LYS A 227 18.56 20.63 -13.25
N LYS A 228 18.97 20.07 -14.39
CA LYS A 228 20.22 19.33 -14.56
C LYS A 228 21.34 20.36 -14.46
N GLU A 229 21.59 20.87 -13.25
CA GLU A 229 22.80 21.61 -13.00
C GLU A 229 23.95 20.65 -13.30
N ARG A 230 24.89 21.17 -14.07
CA ARG A 230 26.01 20.39 -14.62
C ARG A 230 26.97 20.12 -13.47
N ILE A 231 26.64 19.15 -12.65
CA ILE A 231 27.43 18.73 -11.50
C ILE A 231 28.57 17.90 -12.06
N LEU A 232 29.79 18.41 -11.89
CA LEU A 232 31.01 17.74 -12.32
C LEU A 232 31.17 16.42 -11.53
N PRO A 233 31.61 15.32 -12.16
CA PRO A 233 31.97 14.12 -11.43
C PRO A 233 33.05 14.45 -10.41
N ARG A 234 32.88 13.96 -9.18
CA ARG A 234 33.85 14.16 -8.10
C ARG A 234 35.06 13.25 -8.35
N GLN A 235 36.27 13.73 -8.05
CA GLN A 235 37.44 12.86 -7.98
C GLN A 235 37.21 11.78 -6.89
N ASP A 236 37.75 10.58 -7.10
CA ASP A 236 37.58 9.44 -6.19
C ASP A 236 38.32 9.72 -4.86
N ASP A 237 37.61 10.37 -3.93
CA ASP A 237 38.11 10.77 -2.61
C ASP A 237 38.18 9.57 -1.62
N GLY A 238 38.11 8.32 -2.10
CA GLY A 238 38.09 7.12 -1.25
C GLY A 238 36.74 6.83 -0.59
N ASN A 239 35.71 7.64 -0.88
CA ASN A 239 34.35 7.50 -0.33
C ASN A 239 33.46 6.68 -1.27
N ILE A 240 32.69 5.74 -0.72
CA ILE A 240 31.68 4.98 -1.47
C ILE A 240 30.37 5.75 -1.59
N LEU A 241 30.03 6.55 -0.56
CA LEU A 241 28.80 7.31 -0.47
C LEU A 241 29.10 8.72 0.07
N SER A 242 28.50 9.74 -0.54
CA SER A 242 28.57 11.12 -0.08
C SER A 242 27.20 11.78 -0.17
N LEU A 243 26.77 12.45 0.90
CA LEU A 243 25.56 13.26 0.94
C LEU A 243 25.95 14.71 1.17
N GLU A 244 25.36 15.60 0.39
CA GLU A 244 25.58 17.05 0.43
C GLU A 244 24.24 17.76 0.57
N ASP A 245 24.03 18.36 1.74
CA ASP A 245 22.92 19.26 2.10
C ASP A 245 21.53 18.67 1.77
N VAL A 246 21.40 17.36 2.00
CA VAL A 246 20.21 16.60 1.61
C VAL A 246 19.04 16.94 2.51
N THR A 247 17.94 17.38 1.90
CA THR A 247 16.66 17.63 2.58
C THR A 247 15.57 16.78 1.93
N ILE A 248 14.85 16.00 2.74
CA ILE A 248 13.79 15.09 2.28
C ILE A 248 12.48 15.44 2.97
N ALA A 249 11.42 15.59 2.19
CA ALA A 249 10.09 15.92 2.71
C ALA A 249 9.03 14.97 2.19
N TYR A 250 8.02 14.71 3.03
CA TYR A 250 6.75 14.11 2.63
C TYR A 250 5.75 15.24 2.43
N HIS A 251 5.34 15.49 1.18
CA HIS A 251 4.59 16.69 0.78
C HIS A 251 5.34 17.98 1.16
N HIS A 252 4.95 18.62 2.27
CA HIS A 252 5.53 19.87 2.78
C HIS A 252 6.19 19.70 4.15
N LYS A 253 6.22 18.48 4.71
CA LYS A 253 6.82 18.20 6.01
C LYS A 253 8.18 17.56 5.81
N GLU A 254 9.22 18.30 6.14
CA GLU A 254 10.60 17.83 6.12
C GLU A 254 10.83 16.77 7.20
N ALA A 255 11.23 15.58 6.76
CA ALA A 255 11.62 14.46 7.60
C ALA A 255 13.13 14.39 7.82
N VAL A 256 13.91 14.86 6.85
CA VAL A 256 15.38 14.98 6.91
C VAL A 256 15.76 16.38 6.44
N LYS A 257 16.67 17.04 7.16
CA LYS A 257 16.94 18.47 7.02
C LYS A 257 18.44 18.73 6.95
N ASN A 258 18.90 19.17 5.79
CA ASN A 258 20.28 19.61 5.54
C ASN A 258 21.35 18.61 6.06
N VAL A 259 21.23 17.36 5.64
CA VAL A 259 22.11 16.27 6.09
C VAL A 259 23.29 16.09 5.14
N SER A 260 24.50 16.17 5.70
CA SER A 260 25.77 16.05 4.97
C SER A 260 26.73 15.11 5.68
N PHE A 261 27.16 14.03 5.01
CA PHE A 261 28.16 13.10 5.52
C PHE A 261 28.72 12.21 4.40
N THR A 262 29.81 11.52 4.71
CA THR A 262 30.49 10.58 3.80
C THR A 262 30.62 9.20 4.46
N VAL A 263 30.72 8.16 3.64
CA VAL A 263 31.09 6.81 4.05
C VAL A 263 32.32 6.40 3.25
N GLU A 264 33.39 6.08 3.96
CA GLU A 264 34.63 5.57 3.36
C GLU A 264 34.47 4.11 2.90
N LYS A 265 35.20 3.72 1.86
CA LYS A 265 35.24 2.33 1.38
C LYS A 265 35.75 1.40 2.49
N GLY A 266 35.03 0.31 2.75
CA GLY A 266 35.37 -0.70 3.76
C GLY A 266 35.13 -0.26 5.21
N LYS A 267 34.44 0.86 5.44
CA LYS A 267 34.09 1.37 6.77
C LYS A 267 32.61 1.17 7.10
N VAL A 268 32.33 1.13 8.40
CA VAL A 268 30.96 1.04 8.92
C VAL A 268 30.55 2.36 9.57
N LEU A 269 29.51 2.98 9.02
CA LEU A 269 28.88 4.17 9.58
C LEU A 269 27.61 3.80 10.36
N GLY A 270 27.57 4.19 11.63
CA GLY A 270 26.41 4.04 12.49
C GLY A 270 25.47 5.23 12.41
N ILE A 271 24.16 4.99 12.37
CA ILE A 271 23.14 6.03 12.49
C ILE A 271 22.20 5.69 13.64
N VAL A 272 22.22 6.52 14.67
CA VAL A 272 21.40 6.35 15.88
C VAL A 272 20.46 7.52 16.09
N GLY A 273 19.28 7.24 16.64
CA GLY A 273 18.34 8.26 17.08
C GLY A 273 16.99 7.66 17.43
N GLU A 274 16.13 8.44 18.07
CA GLU A 274 14.77 8.02 18.41
C GLU A 274 13.91 7.66 17.19
N SER A 275 12.82 6.94 17.42
CA SER A 275 11.81 6.69 16.40
C SER A 275 11.30 8.03 15.81
N GLY A 276 11.22 8.11 14.48
CA GLY A 276 10.83 9.34 13.79
C GLY A 276 11.93 10.40 13.62
N SER A 277 13.19 10.10 13.95
CA SER A 277 14.31 11.06 13.76
C SER A 277 14.77 11.24 12.30
N GLY A 278 14.24 10.46 11.35
CA GLY A 278 14.55 10.54 9.92
C GLY A 278 15.46 9.44 9.37
N LYS A 279 15.90 8.48 10.19
CA LYS A 279 16.87 7.42 9.80
C LYS A 279 16.41 6.55 8.64
N THR A 280 15.23 5.94 8.72
CA THR A 280 14.67 5.11 7.65
C THR A 280 14.37 5.91 6.38
N THR A 281 13.93 7.18 6.52
CA THR A 281 13.77 8.08 5.38
C THR A 281 15.10 8.37 4.68
N LEU A 282 16.18 8.53 5.45
CA LEU A 282 17.52 8.70 4.92
C LEU A 282 18.03 7.42 4.24
N ALA A 283 17.88 6.25 4.85
CA ALA A 283 18.23 4.95 4.24
C ALA A 283 17.50 4.71 2.91
N THR A 284 16.19 4.93 2.88
CA THR A 284 15.39 4.77 1.66
C THR A 284 15.76 5.77 0.57
N ALA A 285 16.19 6.99 0.93
CA ALA A 285 16.75 7.96 -0.02
C ALA A 285 18.10 7.53 -0.59
N ILE A 286 19.01 7.05 0.26
CA ILE A 286 20.31 6.51 -0.16
C ILE A 286 20.12 5.30 -1.08
N ASN A 287 19.13 4.46 -0.78
CA ASN A 287 18.78 3.34 -1.64
C ASN A 287 17.95 3.74 -2.87
N ALA A 288 17.71 5.03 -3.15
CA ALA A 288 16.86 5.48 -4.27
C ALA A 288 15.47 4.82 -4.33
N GLN A 289 14.88 4.52 -3.17
CA GLN A 289 13.57 3.86 -3.01
C GLN A 289 12.57 4.73 -2.24
N LEU A 290 12.70 6.06 -2.33
CA LEU A 290 11.68 6.97 -1.80
C LEU A 290 10.32 6.67 -2.43
N SER A 291 9.31 6.46 -1.58
CA SER A 291 7.97 6.06 -1.99
C SER A 291 6.91 7.10 -1.58
N GLY A 292 5.76 7.03 -2.25
CA GLY A 292 4.64 7.94 -2.00
C GLY A 292 4.98 9.40 -2.33
N SER A 293 4.68 10.30 -1.39
CA SER A 293 4.92 11.74 -1.53
C SER A 293 6.30 12.21 -1.06
N ALA A 294 7.21 11.27 -0.77
CA ALA A 294 8.57 11.60 -0.38
C ALA A 294 9.37 12.12 -1.58
N ALA A 295 10.06 13.24 -1.40
CA ALA A 295 10.97 13.77 -2.41
C ALA A 295 12.20 14.41 -1.75
N ILE A 296 13.34 14.31 -2.42
CA ILE A 296 14.53 15.12 -2.13
C ILE A 296 14.22 16.54 -2.63
N LEU A 297 14.13 17.50 -1.71
CA LEU A 297 13.86 18.91 -2.03
C LEU A 297 15.13 19.66 -2.43
N SER A 298 16.25 19.32 -1.80
CA SER A 298 17.56 19.93 -2.01
C SER A 298 18.68 18.95 -1.71
N GLY A 299 19.88 19.29 -2.17
CA GLY A 299 21.08 18.50 -1.95
C GLY A 299 21.29 17.40 -2.99
N ALA A 300 22.35 16.63 -2.80
CA ALA A 300 22.77 15.57 -3.70
C ALA A 300 23.26 14.34 -2.94
N ILE A 301 23.00 13.16 -3.52
CA ILE A 301 23.52 11.88 -3.05
C ILE A 301 24.43 11.35 -4.15
N TYR A 302 25.68 11.05 -3.80
CA TYR A 302 26.67 10.49 -4.70
C TYR A 302 27.02 9.08 -4.26
N PHE A 303 26.98 8.15 -5.21
CA PHE A 303 27.41 6.77 -5.02
C PHE A 303 28.58 6.51 -5.97
N ASN A 304 29.73 6.05 -5.43
CA ASN A 304 30.98 5.93 -6.19
C ASN A 304 31.36 7.19 -6.99
N GLY A 305 31.15 8.38 -6.41
CA GLY A 305 31.46 9.67 -7.05
C GLY A 305 30.45 10.14 -8.09
N GLU A 306 29.45 9.32 -8.45
CA GLU A 306 28.40 9.66 -9.39
C GLU A 306 27.13 10.14 -8.68
N ASN A 307 26.55 11.25 -9.14
CA ASN A 307 25.31 11.77 -8.57
C ASN A 307 24.12 10.87 -8.96
N MET A 308 23.45 10.29 -7.97
CA MET A 308 22.33 9.37 -8.15
C MET A 308 21.10 10.02 -8.80
N ALA A 309 20.95 11.35 -8.71
CA ALA A 309 19.87 12.07 -9.39
C ALA A 309 19.97 11.99 -10.93
N SER A 310 21.15 11.63 -11.45
CA SER A 310 21.37 11.44 -12.89
C SER A 310 21.05 10.02 -13.38
N TYR A 311 20.82 9.07 -12.46
CA TYR A 311 20.60 7.67 -12.82
C TYR A 311 19.26 7.46 -13.51
N SER A 312 19.28 6.63 -14.56
CA SER A 312 18.05 6.09 -15.15
C SER A 312 17.41 5.08 -14.20
N GLU A 313 16.12 4.82 -14.39
CA GLU A 313 15.42 3.76 -13.64
C GLU A 313 16.07 2.39 -13.85
N GLU A 314 16.58 2.13 -15.05
CA GLU A 314 17.33 0.91 -15.36
C GLU A 314 18.64 0.83 -14.57
N LYS A 315 19.40 1.93 -14.48
CA LYS A 315 20.63 1.98 -13.68
C LYS A 315 20.32 1.77 -12.19
N ILE A 316 19.29 2.42 -11.65
CA ILE A 316 18.84 2.21 -10.27
C ILE A 316 18.48 0.74 -10.02
N ARG A 317 17.68 0.13 -10.91
CA ARG A 317 17.31 -1.30 -10.81
C ARG A 317 18.53 -2.21 -10.86
N SER A 318 19.50 -1.92 -11.73
CA SER A 318 20.73 -2.70 -11.85
C SER A 318 21.65 -2.59 -10.63
N MET A 319 21.55 -1.46 -9.90
CA MET A 319 22.34 -1.16 -8.71
C MET A 319 21.77 -1.87 -7.47
N HIS A 320 20.45 -1.93 -7.31
CA HIS A 320 19.81 -2.67 -6.21
C HIS A 320 20.21 -4.14 -6.23
N GLY A 321 20.53 -4.69 -5.07
CA GLY A 321 20.94 -6.10 -4.92
C GLY A 321 22.35 -6.39 -5.43
N ARG A 322 22.82 -5.76 -6.50
CA ARG A 322 24.14 -5.99 -7.09
C ARG A 322 25.24 -5.10 -6.52
N GLU A 323 25.00 -3.79 -6.47
CA GLU A 323 25.97 -2.81 -5.97
C GLU A 323 25.61 -2.38 -4.53
N ILE A 324 24.31 -2.25 -4.24
CA ILE A 324 23.77 -1.91 -2.92
C ILE A 324 22.88 -3.05 -2.41
N GLY A 325 23.30 -3.68 -1.31
CA GLY A 325 22.48 -4.61 -0.54
C GLY A 325 21.61 -3.86 0.48
N TYR A 326 20.38 -4.34 0.69
CA TYR A 326 19.45 -3.74 1.65
C TYR A 326 18.93 -4.81 2.62
N ILE A 327 19.17 -4.63 3.91
CA ILE A 327 18.68 -5.48 4.99
C ILE A 327 17.61 -4.67 5.73
N ALA A 328 16.34 -4.92 5.40
CA ALA A 328 15.21 -4.13 5.86
C ALA A 328 14.80 -4.42 7.32
N GLN A 329 14.17 -3.43 7.95
CA GLN A 329 13.51 -3.56 9.24
C GLN A 329 12.41 -4.63 9.19
N ALA A 330 12.22 -5.36 10.32
CA ALA A 330 11.21 -6.40 10.46
C ALA A 330 11.33 -7.52 9.41
N ALA A 331 12.56 -7.99 9.20
CA ALA A 331 12.94 -9.13 8.35
C ALA A 331 12.03 -10.37 8.48
N MET A 332 11.41 -10.59 9.65
CA MET A 332 10.42 -11.65 9.85
C MET A 332 9.23 -11.61 8.86
N ASN A 333 8.89 -10.42 8.37
CA ASN A 333 7.84 -10.19 7.36
C ASN A 333 8.41 -9.99 5.94
N ALA A 334 9.73 -9.85 5.79
CA ALA A 334 10.36 -9.63 4.49
C ALA A 334 10.39 -10.91 3.63
N LEU A 335 10.45 -12.08 4.27
CA LEU A 335 10.41 -13.36 3.58
C LEU A 335 9.00 -13.73 3.16
N ASN A 336 8.84 -14.21 1.92
CA ASN A 336 7.56 -14.73 1.45
C ASN A 336 7.23 -16.06 2.16
N PRO A 337 6.17 -16.15 2.97
CA PRO A 337 5.93 -17.29 3.86
C PRO A 337 5.56 -18.59 3.13
N VAL A 338 5.16 -18.51 1.85
CA VAL A 338 4.75 -19.66 1.02
C VAL A 338 5.80 -20.04 -0.02
N VAL A 339 6.99 -19.43 0.01
CA VAL A 339 8.10 -19.73 -0.91
C VAL A 339 9.28 -20.27 -0.11
N LYS A 340 9.97 -21.29 -0.62
CA LYS A 340 11.14 -21.87 0.06
C LYS A 340 12.33 -20.92 0.05
N ILE A 341 13.20 -21.07 1.04
CA ILE A 341 14.39 -20.21 1.19
C ILE A 341 15.29 -20.22 -0.06
N LYS A 342 15.57 -21.40 -0.62
CA LYS A 342 16.40 -21.52 -1.83
C LYS A 342 15.84 -20.75 -3.03
N ASP A 343 14.52 -20.69 -3.15
CA ASP A 343 13.87 -20.08 -4.31
C ASP A 343 13.93 -18.55 -4.18
N GLN A 344 13.79 -18.01 -2.96
CA GLN A 344 13.99 -16.59 -2.66
C GLN A 344 15.45 -16.16 -2.83
N LEU A 345 16.42 -16.97 -2.39
CA LEU A 345 17.85 -16.72 -2.62
C LEU A 345 18.21 -16.78 -4.11
N LYS A 346 17.63 -17.76 -4.84
CA LYS A 346 17.80 -17.88 -6.28
C LYS A 346 17.30 -16.65 -7.02
N GLU A 347 16.09 -16.17 -6.69
CA GLU A 347 15.48 -14.99 -7.29
C GLU A 347 16.40 -13.77 -7.21
N ALA A 348 16.98 -13.54 -6.02
CA ALA A 348 17.92 -12.45 -5.79
C ALA A 348 19.17 -12.50 -6.68
N MET A 349 19.57 -13.67 -7.20
CA MET A 349 20.71 -13.80 -8.13
C MET A 349 20.28 -13.72 -9.59
N THR A 350 19.20 -14.44 -9.96
CA THR A 350 18.79 -14.58 -11.36
C THR A 350 18.27 -13.28 -11.97
N GLU A 351 17.86 -12.33 -11.14
CA GLU A 351 17.47 -10.99 -11.58
C GLU A 351 18.66 -10.15 -12.08
N HIS A 352 19.89 -10.45 -11.63
CA HIS A 352 21.09 -9.68 -11.95
C HIS A 352 22.11 -10.42 -12.81
N TYR A 353 22.15 -11.75 -12.71
CA TYR A 353 23.17 -12.57 -13.36
C TYR A 353 22.56 -13.73 -14.15
N LYS A 354 23.13 -14.00 -15.32
CA LYS A 354 22.88 -15.26 -16.05
C LYS A 354 23.78 -16.33 -15.46
N MET A 355 23.22 -17.17 -14.60
CA MET A 355 23.94 -18.26 -13.94
C MET A 355 23.30 -19.61 -14.29
N SER A 356 24.13 -20.63 -14.40
CA SER A 356 23.67 -22.02 -14.51
C SER A 356 23.03 -22.49 -13.19
N PRO A 357 22.16 -23.51 -13.23
CA PRO A 357 21.58 -24.09 -12.01
C PRO A 357 22.62 -24.60 -11.01
N VAL A 358 23.79 -25.05 -11.50
CA VAL A 358 24.89 -25.54 -10.65
C VAL A 358 25.53 -24.37 -9.88
N GLU A 359 25.86 -23.28 -10.57
CA GLU A 359 26.43 -22.08 -9.95
C GLU A 359 25.49 -21.47 -8.90
N ILE A 360 24.19 -21.42 -9.20
CA ILE A 360 23.15 -20.95 -8.27
C ILE A 360 23.16 -21.79 -6.99
N ASN A 361 23.13 -23.11 -7.11
CA ASN A 361 23.08 -23.99 -5.94
C ASN A 361 24.37 -23.92 -5.11
N THR A 362 25.53 -23.83 -5.76
CA THR A 362 26.81 -23.63 -5.08
C THR A 362 26.78 -22.31 -4.30
N ARG A 363 26.34 -21.22 -4.92
CA ARG A 363 26.28 -19.91 -4.26
C ARG A 363 25.28 -19.88 -3.10
N ILE A 364 24.15 -20.57 -3.20
CA ILE A 364 23.19 -20.72 -2.10
C ILE A 364 23.82 -21.42 -0.91
N VAL A 365 24.54 -22.53 -1.15
CA VAL A 365 25.22 -23.28 -0.08
C VAL A 365 26.30 -22.43 0.58
N GLU A 366 27.10 -21.72 -0.22
CA GLU A 366 28.12 -20.79 0.28
C GLU A 366 27.52 -19.72 1.17
N VAL A 367 26.49 -19.00 0.70
CA VAL A 367 25.93 -17.87 1.46
C VAL A 367 25.22 -18.35 2.72
N LEU A 368 24.56 -19.51 2.69
CA LEU A 368 23.96 -20.11 3.89
C LEU A 368 25.04 -20.44 4.93
N HIS A 369 26.17 -20.99 4.50
CA HIS A 369 27.31 -21.24 5.39
C HIS A 369 27.88 -19.93 5.94
N GLN A 370 28.05 -18.90 5.12
CA GLN A 370 28.53 -17.57 5.53
C GLN A 370 27.64 -16.95 6.62
N VAL A 371 26.32 -17.12 6.54
CA VAL A 371 25.40 -16.63 7.58
C VAL A 371 25.21 -17.59 8.76
N GLY A 372 25.97 -18.68 8.83
CA GLY A 372 25.91 -19.67 9.92
C GLY A 372 24.68 -20.58 9.88
N LEU A 373 24.09 -20.81 8.71
CA LEU A 373 22.96 -21.72 8.49
C LEU A 373 23.40 -23.00 7.78
N ALA A 374 23.04 -24.14 8.34
CA ALA A 374 23.25 -25.43 7.70
C ALA A 374 22.44 -25.55 6.39
N SER A 375 23.05 -26.11 5.33
CA SER A 375 22.44 -26.23 3.99
C SER A 375 21.12 -26.99 3.96
N ARG A 376 20.81 -27.81 4.98
CA ARG A 376 19.51 -28.47 5.13
C ARG A 376 18.33 -27.48 5.14
N TRP A 377 18.55 -26.25 5.61
CA TRP A 377 17.50 -25.22 5.70
C TRP A 377 17.14 -24.58 4.35
N GLN A 378 17.89 -24.85 3.28
CA GLN A 378 17.60 -24.28 1.96
C GLN A 378 16.20 -24.68 1.44
N ASN A 379 15.70 -25.86 1.81
CA ASN A 379 14.39 -26.37 1.38
C ASN A 379 13.25 -26.01 2.33
N ALA A 380 13.56 -25.34 3.45
CA ALA A 380 12.56 -24.93 4.43
C ALA A 380 11.74 -23.73 3.94
N TYR A 381 10.56 -23.56 4.52
CA TYR A 381 9.76 -22.36 4.44
C TYR A 381 10.10 -21.42 5.60
N PRO A 382 9.84 -20.10 5.48
CA PRO A 382 10.14 -19.16 6.56
C PRO A 382 9.50 -19.53 7.89
N HIS A 383 8.28 -20.05 7.91
CA HIS A 383 7.58 -20.42 9.15
C HIS A 383 8.21 -21.60 9.91
N GLU A 384 9.14 -22.34 9.28
CA GLU A 384 9.90 -23.43 9.90
C GLU A 384 11.21 -22.96 10.56
N LEU A 385 11.54 -21.67 10.45
CA LEU A 385 12.77 -21.07 10.97
C LEU A 385 12.52 -20.23 12.23
N SER A 386 13.48 -20.23 13.15
CA SER A 386 13.49 -19.30 14.29
C SER A 386 13.68 -17.85 13.83
N GLY A 387 13.40 -16.88 14.71
CA GLY A 387 13.58 -15.46 14.38
C GLY A 387 15.00 -15.10 13.94
N GLY A 388 16.02 -15.57 14.66
CA GLY A 388 17.42 -15.37 14.28
C GLY A 388 17.79 -16.06 12.96
N MET A 389 17.25 -17.25 12.70
CA MET A 389 17.46 -17.95 11.43
C MET A 389 16.84 -17.19 10.25
N LYS A 390 15.62 -16.65 10.42
CA LYS A 390 15.00 -15.78 9.41
C LYS A 390 15.86 -14.53 9.15
N GLN A 391 16.38 -13.91 10.20
CA GLN A 391 17.28 -12.75 10.06
C GLN A 391 18.54 -13.12 9.25
N ARG A 392 19.18 -14.25 9.57
CA ARG A 392 20.33 -14.77 8.82
C ARG A 392 20.00 -15.00 7.34
N VAL A 393 18.81 -15.51 7.01
CA VAL A 393 18.35 -15.62 5.62
C VAL A 393 18.18 -14.26 4.95
N VAL A 394 17.61 -13.27 5.63
CA VAL A 394 17.45 -11.92 5.06
C VAL A 394 18.82 -11.25 4.84
N ILE A 395 19.78 -11.45 5.75
CA ILE A 395 21.17 -11.03 5.55
C ILE A 395 21.74 -11.75 4.33
N ALA A 396 21.54 -13.06 4.20
CA ALA A 396 22.00 -13.83 3.04
C ALA A 396 21.46 -13.27 1.72
N ILE A 397 20.16 -12.94 1.64
CA ILE A 397 19.55 -12.29 0.47
C ILE A 397 20.24 -10.95 0.17
N GLY A 398 20.48 -10.13 1.20
CA GLY A 398 21.12 -8.82 1.06
C GLY A 398 22.56 -8.87 0.54
N ILE A 399 23.29 -9.96 0.82
CA ILE A 399 24.72 -10.10 0.47
C ILE A 399 25.01 -11.10 -0.66
N ILE A 400 24.01 -11.85 -1.14
CA ILE A 400 24.25 -13.01 -2.02
C ILE A 400 25.01 -12.64 -3.29
N ASN A 401 24.77 -11.44 -3.81
CA ASN A 401 25.42 -10.88 -5.00
C ASN A 401 26.74 -10.15 -4.72
N LYS A 402 27.25 -10.21 -3.48
CA LYS A 402 28.47 -9.55 -3.00
C LYS A 402 28.49 -8.04 -3.27
N PRO A 403 27.51 -7.28 -2.75
CA PRO A 403 27.46 -5.85 -2.94
C PRO A 403 28.64 -5.16 -2.27
N GLN A 404 29.12 -4.07 -2.88
CA GLN A 404 30.17 -3.20 -2.32
C GLN A 404 29.67 -2.35 -1.14
N PHE A 405 28.36 -2.12 -1.06
CA PHE A 405 27.71 -1.32 -0.04
C PHE A 405 26.46 -2.02 0.52
N VAL A 406 26.29 -2.01 1.84
CA VAL A 406 25.10 -2.56 2.49
C VAL A 406 24.45 -1.52 3.41
N ILE A 407 23.13 -1.42 3.34
CA ILE A 407 22.34 -0.65 4.30
C ILE A 407 21.59 -1.64 5.17
N ALA A 408 21.91 -1.64 6.47
CA ALA A 408 21.23 -2.45 7.46
C ALA A 408 20.33 -1.55 8.32
N ASP A 409 19.02 -1.56 8.04
CA ASP A 409 18.03 -0.75 8.75
C ASP A 409 17.35 -1.57 9.85
N GLU A 410 17.74 -1.32 11.10
CA GLU A 410 17.26 -2.05 12.28
C GLU A 410 17.36 -3.59 12.16
N PRO A 411 18.55 -4.14 11.85
CA PRO A 411 18.72 -5.57 11.56
C PRO A 411 18.56 -6.48 12.79
N THR A 412 18.48 -5.92 13.99
CA THR A 412 18.37 -6.66 15.24
C THR A 412 17.02 -6.49 15.94
N THR A 413 16.12 -5.66 15.40
CA THR A 413 14.82 -5.37 16.02
C THR A 413 13.94 -6.62 16.08
N GLY A 414 13.32 -6.86 17.24
CA GLY A 414 12.42 -8.00 17.47
C GLY A 414 13.12 -9.33 17.73
N LEU A 415 14.44 -9.34 17.91
CA LEU A 415 15.23 -10.50 18.31
C LEU A 415 15.59 -10.44 19.79
N ASP A 416 15.80 -11.61 20.40
CA ASP A 416 16.34 -11.73 21.76
C ASP A 416 17.76 -11.15 21.84
N VAL A 417 18.14 -10.59 23.00
CA VAL A 417 19.41 -9.87 23.22
C VAL A 417 20.63 -10.70 22.82
N MET A 418 20.65 -12.01 23.13
CA MET A 418 21.79 -12.86 22.73
C MET A 418 21.88 -13.02 21.22
N VAL A 419 20.75 -13.21 20.55
CA VAL A 419 20.68 -13.31 19.08
C VAL A 419 21.07 -11.99 18.42
N GLN A 420 20.72 -10.84 19.01
CA GLN A 420 21.15 -9.54 18.48
C GLN A 420 22.67 -9.43 18.44
N VAL A 421 23.37 -9.85 19.50
CA VAL A 421 24.83 -9.85 19.55
C VAL A 421 25.42 -10.75 18.46
N GLU A 422 24.90 -11.98 18.31
CA GLU A 422 25.34 -12.88 17.24
C GLU A 422 25.15 -12.30 15.83
N ILE A 423 24.05 -11.59 15.58
CA ILE A 423 23.78 -10.96 14.29
C ILE A 423 24.74 -9.79 14.03
N ILE A 424 25.06 -9.00 15.06
CA ILE A 424 26.03 -7.91 14.96
C ILE A 424 27.43 -8.46 14.64
N GLU A 425 27.86 -9.51 15.36
CA GLU A 425 29.14 -10.18 15.12
C GLU A 425 29.19 -10.78 13.71
N LEU A 426 28.10 -11.41 13.26
CA LEU A 426 27.98 -11.92 11.90
C LEU A 426 28.14 -10.80 10.85
N LEU A 427 27.43 -9.69 11.02
CA LEU A 427 27.53 -8.56 10.07
C LEU A 427 28.94 -7.98 10.04
N GLN A 428 29.62 -7.92 11.19
CA GLN A 428 31.02 -7.48 11.26
C GLN A 428 31.97 -8.43 10.54
N GLN A 429 31.79 -9.74 10.71
CA GLN A 429 32.57 -10.77 10.00
C GLN A 429 32.36 -10.67 8.49
N LEU A 430 31.11 -10.62 8.05
CA LEU A 430 30.76 -10.49 6.63
C LEU A 430 31.33 -9.21 6.03
N GLN A 431 31.31 -8.11 6.79
CA GLN A 431 31.86 -6.83 6.36
C GLN A 431 33.36 -6.93 6.06
N GLN A 432 34.11 -7.61 6.93
CA GLN A 432 35.55 -7.84 6.76
C GLN A 432 35.84 -8.82 5.63
N GLU A 433 35.14 -9.95 5.58
CA GLU A 433 35.34 -11.00 4.57
C GLU A 433 35.00 -10.53 3.16
N LEU A 434 33.93 -9.75 3.00
CA LEU A 434 33.47 -9.25 1.71
C LEU A 434 34.06 -7.88 1.37
N GLN A 435 34.82 -7.26 2.28
CA GLN A 435 35.37 -5.90 2.17
C GLN A 435 34.31 -4.86 1.78
N MET A 436 33.07 -5.06 2.22
CA MET A 436 31.95 -4.17 1.92
C MET A 436 31.94 -2.99 2.88
N SER A 437 31.39 -1.87 2.44
CA SER A 437 31.11 -0.73 3.32
C SER A 437 29.66 -0.83 3.81
N MET A 438 29.36 -0.31 5.00
CA MET A 438 28.03 -0.52 5.58
C MET A 438 27.51 0.71 6.31
N ILE A 439 26.22 1.01 6.12
CA ILE A 439 25.45 1.83 7.06
C ILE A 439 24.69 0.88 7.99
N PHE A 440 24.89 1.05 9.30
CA PHE A 440 24.16 0.33 10.32
C PHE A 440 23.24 1.28 11.08
N ILE A 441 21.93 1.10 10.96
CA ILE A 441 20.92 1.94 11.58
C ILE A 441 20.27 1.18 12.73
N SER A 442 20.21 1.83 13.90
CA SER A 442 19.49 1.29 15.05
C SER A 442 19.02 2.42 15.95
N HIS A 443 18.05 2.12 16.82
CA HIS A 443 17.73 2.96 17.97
C HIS A 443 18.51 2.54 19.23
N ASP A 444 19.16 1.36 19.22
CA ASP A 444 19.97 0.86 20.32
C ASP A 444 21.45 1.28 20.17
N LEU A 445 21.86 2.27 20.94
CA LEU A 445 23.21 2.83 20.90
C LEU A 445 24.31 1.80 21.23
N PRO A 446 24.19 0.98 22.30
CA PRO A 446 25.10 -0.15 22.57
C PRO A 446 25.37 -1.05 21.37
N ALA A 447 24.35 -1.47 20.62
CA ALA A 447 24.52 -2.28 19.44
C ALA A 447 25.34 -1.57 18.35
N VAL A 448 25.04 -0.29 18.09
CA VAL A 448 25.77 0.48 17.07
C VAL A 448 27.24 0.69 17.45
N LEU A 449 27.52 0.97 18.73
CA LEU A 449 28.90 1.19 19.19
C LEU A 449 29.80 -0.04 19.04
N ARG A 450 29.25 -1.26 18.97
CA ARG A 450 30.02 -2.49 18.81
C ARG A 450 30.56 -2.71 17.40
N ILE A 451 29.87 -2.21 16.38
CA ILE A 451 30.14 -2.55 14.97
C ILE A 451 30.67 -1.38 14.14
N THR A 452 30.53 -0.15 14.61
CA THR A 452 30.73 1.05 13.78
C THR A 452 32.05 1.77 14.03
N ASP A 453 32.69 2.22 12.95
CA ASP A 453 33.89 3.06 12.98
C ASP A 453 33.53 4.52 13.30
N GLU A 454 32.54 5.05 12.57
CA GLU A 454 31.96 6.37 12.76
C GLU A 454 30.50 6.26 13.21
N LEU A 455 30.05 7.26 13.96
CA LEU A 455 28.68 7.34 14.47
C LEU A 455 28.09 8.71 14.16
N ILE A 456 26.85 8.69 13.68
CA ILE A 456 25.96 9.85 13.51
C ILE A 456 24.80 9.70 14.49
N ILE A 457 24.54 10.76 15.25
CA ILE A 457 23.33 10.89 16.07
C ILE A 457 22.35 11.82 15.34
N MET A 458 21.15 11.32 15.06
CA MET A 458 20.06 12.06 14.42
C MET A 458 18.95 12.41 15.40
N LYS A 459 18.46 13.65 15.33
CA LYS A 459 17.27 14.10 16.06
C LYS A 459 16.45 15.09 15.22
N TYR A 460 15.14 14.89 15.15
CA TYR A 460 14.20 15.75 14.42
C TYR A 460 14.61 16.07 12.97
N GLY A 461 15.22 15.09 12.29
CA GLY A 461 15.67 15.21 10.90
C GLY A 461 17.07 15.81 10.72
N TYR A 462 17.74 16.23 11.79
CA TYR A 462 19.10 16.78 11.74
C TYR A 462 20.14 15.80 12.25
N ILE A 463 21.36 15.88 11.73
CA ILE A 463 22.55 15.37 12.42
C ILE A 463 22.86 16.32 13.56
N VAL A 464 22.81 15.82 14.79
CA VAL A 464 23.10 16.61 15.99
C VAL A 464 24.47 16.31 16.60
N ASP A 465 25.08 15.19 16.21
CA ASP A 465 26.42 14.81 16.61
C ASP A 465 27.02 13.82 15.61
N ARG A 466 28.33 13.89 15.37
CA ARG A 466 29.04 13.01 14.43
C ARG A 466 30.52 12.88 14.81
N GLY A 467 31.06 11.67 14.69
CA GLY A 467 32.50 11.44 14.76
C GLY A 467 32.84 9.97 14.98
N PRO A 468 34.11 9.65 15.29
CA PRO A 468 34.51 8.28 15.62
C PRO A 468 33.68 7.74 16.79
N SER A 469 33.16 6.52 16.66
CA SER A 469 32.20 5.93 17.62
C SER A 469 32.71 5.97 19.06
N ASN A 470 33.99 5.63 19.27
CA ASN A 470 34.65 5.69 20.58
C ASN A 470 34.71 7.10 21.17
N ARG A 471 34.87 8.13 20.32
CA ARG A 471 34.93 9.53 20.76
C ARG A 471 33.54 10.03 21.13
N ILE A 472 32.53 9.70 20.34
CA ILE A 472 31.13 10.08 20.62
C ILE A 472 30.67 9.46 21.94
N ALA A 473 30.93 8.16 22.15
CA ALA A 473 30.55 7.46 23.37
C ALA A 473 31.18 8.07 24.64
N LYS A 474 32.45 8.50 24.58
CA LYS A 474 33.19 8.95 25.78
C LYS A 474 33.16 10.46 25.97
N TYR A 475 33.27 11.23 24.90
CA TYR A 475 33.64 12.65 24.94
C TYR A 475 32.64 13.58 24.24
N SER A 476 31.49 13.08 23.76
CA SER A 476 30.48 13.97 23.18
C SER A 476 30.06 15.06 24.18
N GLN A 477 29.96 16.30 23.69
CA GLN A 477 29.44 17.43 24.47
C GLN A 477 27.97 17.72 24.16
N HIS A 478 27.39 17.04 23.17
CA HIS A 478 26.02 17.33 22.76
C HIS A 478 25.02 16.78 23.80
N PRO A 479 24.12 17.62 24.36
CA PRO A 479 23.26 17.21 25.48
C PRO A 479 22.37 16.01 25.17
N TYR A 480 21.90 15.89 23.92
CA TYR A 480 21.10 14.74 23.51
C TYR A 480 21.92 13.45 23.46
N THR A 481 23.13 13.52 22.90
CA THR A 481 24.03 12.37 22.81
C THR A 481 24.41 11.89 24.21
N ARG A 482 24.70 12.82 25.12
CA ARG A 482 24.96 12.48 26.53
C ARG A 482 23.81 11.75 27.18
N ARG A 483 22.57 12.22 27.00
CA ARG A 483 21.39 11.49 27.51
C ARG A 483 21.26 10.08 26.96
N LEU A 484 21.56 9.86 25.68
CA LEU A 484 21.54 8.51 25.09
C LEU A 484 22.63 7.62 25.66
N VAL A 485 23.84 8.14 25.85
CA VAL A 485 24.98 7.41 26.44
C VAL A 485 24.72 7.10 27.91
N ASP A 486 24.24 8.06 28.69
CA ASP A 486 23.98 7.91 30.13
C ASP A 486 22.80 6.97 30.41
N ALA A 487 21.91 6.76 29.43
CA ALA A 487 20.83 5.78 29.51
C ALA A 487 21.31 4.33 29.32
N ILE A 488 22.57 4.11 28.91
CA ILE A 488 23.13 2.76 28.78
C ILE A 488 23.30 2.18 30.19
N PRO A 489 22.68 1.02 30.49
CA PRO A 489 22.82 0.40 31.80
C PRO A 489 24.29 0.06 32.10
N THR A 490 24.85 0.65 33.15
CA THR A 490 26.14 0.23 33.69
C THR A 490 25.92 -0.71 34.87
N LEU A 491 26.55 -1.89 34.86
CA LEU A 491 26.60 -2.72 36.07
C LEU A 491 27.35 -1.93 37.17
N PRO A 492 26.73 -1.70 38.34
CA PRO A 492 27.43 -1.03 39.43
C PRO A 492 28.60 -1.91 39.89
N LYS A 493 29.79 -1.29 40.02
CA LYS A 493 31.06 -1.95 40.39
C LYS A 493 31.00 -2.98 41.54
N PRO A 494 30.18 -2.84 42.60
CA PRO A 494 30.17 -3.81 43.71
C PRO A 494 29.69 -5.22 43.30
N LEU A 495 28.80 -5.33 42.30
CA LEU A 495 28.26 -6.62 41.87
C LEU A 495 29.23 -7.44 41.01
N LEU A 496 30.24 -6.79 40.40
CA LEU A 496 31.22 -7.50 39.56
C LEU A 496 32.21 -8.32 40.41
N GLU A 497 32.53 -7.86 41.61
CA GLU A 497 33.42 -8.57 42.55
C GLU A 497 32.71 -9.72 43.29
N GLU A 498 31.39 -9.63 43.49
CA GLU A 498 30.58 -10.71 44.08
C GLU A 498 30.24 -11.82 43.09
N VAL A 499 30.10 -11.54 41.79
CA VAL A 499 29.80 -12.56 40.76
C VAL A 499 31.06 -13.33 40.31
N LEU A 500 32.25 -12.77 40.56
CA LEU A 500 33.54 -13.42 40.26
C LEU A 500 34.16 -14.18 41.44
N LYS A 501 33.51 -14.15 42.62
CA LYS A 501 33.79 -15.02 43.77
C LYS A 501 32.78 -16.17 43.78
#